data_AF-A0AAV5B075-F1
#
_entry.id   AF-A0AAV5B075-F1
#
_cell.length_a   1.000
_cell.length_b   1.000
_cell.length_c   1.000
_cell.angle_alpha   90.00
_cell.angle_beta   90.00
_cell.angle_gamma   90.00
#
_symmetry.space_group_name_H-M   'P 1'
#
loop_
_entity.id
_entity.type
_entity.pdbx_description
1 polymer ?
#
loop_
_entity_poly.entity_id
_entity_poly.type
_entity_poly.pdbx_seq_one_letter_code
_entity_poly.pdbx_strand_id
1 'polypeptide(L)'
;MDERLKAFTAYVMAHPGATVDEVAERFSVSDRTVRDYRKRANYDLAGAAEVVLSRGHLRVEVVDGARLRALIADGPVDAAQAVEEEGHDLPLELSGRAWEVAGSMVEAAEEAFSHGFSDDLELRMNLARHVEPLGERLRSGETVENPLLGDVKSRYPLAFAMAASTSGVLEGAYGSKPSDDELGYIALAFALALERGRERVPRKNIVVVCATGHTSARMLEHRIRSEFGPQLGRVELCDRDDLLFRDLSHVDYVFTTVPVDAQLPVPTVTISYFFNDSEADRVRGLLSDEGDVDLLPFFPEGLFFGHLSAGTKAEALHALCEAARAAGYVDAGFEGAVWNREEAASTAFGGGVALPHPMGRMCPRTFVAVGLLDEPVLWDESGERAEAVFLFGFGEGDGERFEGLFGRLSAFLTDHDAVAALLGERVFDALARGLSTPRRQLP
;
A
#
# COMPACT_ATOMS: atom_id res chain seq x y z
N MET A 1 16.19 2.52 -22.42
CA MET A 1 15.57 1.59 -23.39
C MET A 1 15.38 0.25 -22.72
N ASP A 2 14.15 -0.26 -22.72
CA ASP A 2 13.78 -1.57 -22.17
C ASP A 2 14.48 -2.71 -22.92
N GLU A 3 14.76 -3.84 -22.25
CA GLU A 3 15.47 -5.01 -22.78
C GLU A 3 14.82 -5.56 -24.05
N ARG A 4 13.48 -5.55 -24.10
CA ARG A 4 12.75 -6.04 -25.28
C ARG A 4 12.93 -5.13 -26.50
N LEU A 5 13.02 -3.82 -26.29
CA LEU A 5 13.30 -2.84 -27.34
C LEU A 5 14.77 -2.86 -27.76
N LYS A 6 15.71 -3.12 -26.82
CA LYS A 6 17.12 -3.41 -27.14
C LYS A 6 17.24 -4.63 -28.05
N ALA A 7 16.58 -5.74 -27.70
CA ALA A 7 16.57 -6.94 -28.52
C ALA A 7 15.94 -6.71 -29.91
N PHE A 8 14.82 -5.99 -29.98
CA PHE A 8 14.18 -5.60 -31.24
C PHE A 8 15.11 -4.76 -32.13
N THR A 9 15.67 -3.67 -31.60
CA THR A 9 16.56 -2.78 -32.35
C THR A 9 17.83 -3.53 -32.79
N ALA A 10 18.43 -4.33 -31.91
CA ALA A 10 19.60 -5.16 -32.25
C ALA A 10 19.28 -6.17 -33.35
N TYR A 11 18.10 -6.80 -33.32
CA TYR A 11 17.66 -7.73 -34.34
C TYR A 11 17.51 -7.07 -35.71
N VAL A 12 16.85 -5.90 -35.78
CA VAL A 12 16.69 -5.14 -37.03
C VAL A 12 18.03 -4.61 -37.54
N MET A 13 18.97 -4.26 -36.66
CA MET A 13 20.34 -3.89 -37.04
C MET A 13 21.10 -5.07 -37.65
N ALA A 14 20.95 -6.28 -37.10
CA ALA A 14 21.59 -7.49 -37.61
C ALA A 14 20.96 -8.03 -38.89
N HIS A 15 19.68 -7.72 -39.14
CA HIS A 15 18.91 -8.20 -40.30
C HIS A 15 18.30 -7.03 -41.09
N PRO A 16 19.13 -6.16 -41.71
CA PRO A 16 18.63 -5.04 -42.49
C PRO A 16 17.81 -5.56 -43.68
N GLY A 17 16.53 -5.17 -43.73
CA GLY A 17 15.60 -5.66 -44.75
C GLY A 17 14.56 -6.66 -44.25
N ALA A 18 14.59 -7.05 -42.97
CA ALA A 18 13.55 -7.89 -42.38
C ALA A 18 12.16 -7.24 -42.55
N THR A 19 11.20 -8.03 -42.99
CA THR A 19 9.80 -7.61 -43.09
C THR A 19 9.15 -7.54 -41.71
N VAL A 20 8.05 -6.79 -41.59
CA VAL A 20 7.28 -6.72 -40.34
C VAL A 20 6.86 -8.11 -39.87
N ASP A 21 6.44 -8.97 -40.80
CA ASP A 21 5.97 -10.33 -40.54
C ASP A 21 7.10 -11.23 -40.02
N GLU A 22 8.31 -11.15 -40.59
CA GLU A 22 9.49 -11.90 -40.12
C GLU A 22 9.92 -11.46 -38.71
N VAL A 23 9.79 -10.18 -38.39
CA VAL A 23 10.06 -9.69 -37.03
C VAL A 23 8.94 -10.11 -36.06
N ALA A 24 7.69 -10.09 -36.52
CA ALA A 24 6.53 -10.53 -35.73
C ALA A 24 6.67 -12.00 -35.33
N GLU A 25 7.04 -12.86 -36.28
CA GLU A 25 7.31 -14.29 -36.05
C GLU A 25 8.47 -14.49 -35.07
N ARG A 26 9.59 -13.77 -35.27
CA ARG A 26 10.79 -13.91 -34.43
C ARG A 26 10.55 -13.58 -32.96
N PHE A 27 9.71 -12.58 -32.68
CA PHE A 27 9.40 -12.11 -31.33
C PHE A 27 8.10 -12.70 -30.77
N SER A 28 7.43 -13.58 -31.53
CA SER A 28 6.13 -14.16 -31.18
C SER A 28 5.08 -13.09 -30.83
N VAL A 29 5.01 -12.04 -31.65
CA VAL A 29 4.07 -10.91 -31.48
C VAL A 29 3.32 -10.62 -32.77
N SER A 30 2.30 -9.77 -32.72
CA SER A 30 1.58 -9.33 -33.92
C SER A 30 2.34 -8.25 -34.71
N ASP A 31 2.04 -8.09 -36.01
CA ASP A 31 2.55 -6.97 -36.84
C ASP A 31 2.25 -5.59 -36.21
N ARG A 32 1.12 -5.47 -35.51
CA ARG A 32 0.74 -4.25 -34.79
C ARG A 32 1.74 -3.98 -33.66
N THR A 33 2.13 -5.01 -32.92
CA THR A 33 3.15 -4.94 -31.87
C THR A 33 4.52 -4.60 -32.42
N VAL A 34 4.90 -5.12 -33.59
CA VAL A 34 6.17 -4.75 -34.26
C VAL A 34 6.17 -3.26 -34.64
N ARG A 35 5.04 -2.73 -35.12
CA ARG A 35 4.90 -1.29 -35.41
C ARG A 35 4.98 -0.44 -34.14
N ASP A 36 4.49 -0.94 -33.01
CA ASP A 36 4.62 -0.29 -31.69
C ASP A 36 6.06 -0.31 -31.18
N TYR A 37 6.75 -1.46 -31.28
CA TYR A 37 8.19 -1.57 -30.96
C TYR A 37 9.01 -0.58 -31.76
N ARG A 38 8.72 -0.41 -33.05
CA ARG A 38 9.37 0.61 -33.88
C ARG A 38 9.17 2.01 -33.33
N LYS A 39 7.94 2.39 -32.95
CA LYS A 39 7.65 3.74 -32.41
C LYS A 39 8.39 3.98 -31.10
N ARG A 40 8.30 3.04 -30.16
CA ARG A 40 8.93 3.13 -28.84
C ARG A 40 10.46 3.12 -28.93
N ALA A 41 11.02 2.26 -29.78
CA ALA A 41 12.44 2.25 -30.07
C ALA A 41 12.90 3.60 -30.65
N ASN A 42 12.16 4.20 -31.59
CA ASN A 42 12.54 5.50 -32.17
C ASN A 42 12.49 6.65 -31.16
N TYR A 43 11.60 6.58 -30.16
CA TYR A 43 11.58 7.53 -29.05
C TYR A 43 12.86 7.43 -28.20
N ASP A 44 13.22 6.21 -27.79
CA ASP A 44 14.42 5.96 -26.98
C ASP A 44 15.72 6.22 -27.75
N LEU A 45 15.70 5.99 -29.07
CA LEU A 45 16.84 6.22 -29.96
C LEU A 45 16.94 7.66 -30.48
N ALA A 46 16.06 8.57 -30.03
CA ALA A 46 16.01 9.94 -30.54
C ALA A 46 17.39 10.63 -30.49
N GLY A 47 17.88 11.04 -31.66
CA GLY A 47 19.20 11.65 -31.83
C GLY A 47 20.39 10.68 -31.87
N ALA A 48 20.15 9.37 -31.77
CA ALA A 48 21.15 8.31 -31.87
C ALA A 48 20.93 7.41 -33.11
N ALA A 49 19.70 6.98 -33.37
CA ALA A 49 19.33 6.20 -34.55
C ALA A 49 17.81 6.24 -34.78
N GLU A 50 17.35 5.75 -35.94
CA GLU A 50 15.94 5.58 -36.25
C GLU A 50 15.69 4.24 -36.93
N VAL A 51 14.73 3.47 -36.43
CA VAL A 51 14.20 2.29 -37.08
C VAL A 51 13.16 2.72 -38.13
N VAL A 52 13.54 2.63 -39.39
CA VAL A 52 12.75 3.08 -40.55
C VAL A 52 12.07 1.88 -41.21
N LEU A 53 10.78 2.03 -41.53
CA LEU A 53 10.03 1.09 -42.36
C LEU A 53 9.91 1.66 -43.78
N SER A 54 10.54 1.03 -44.77
CA SER A 54 10.47 1.45 -46.17
C SER A 54 10.08 0.27 -47.06
N ARG A 55 9.00 0.44 -47.85
CA ARG A 55 8.47 -0.60 -48.75
C ARG A 55 8.23 -1.97 -48.08
N GLY A 56 7.84 -1.97 -46.81
CA GLY A 56 7.56 -3.19 -46.04
C GLY A 56 8.77 -3.77 -45.28
N HIS A 57 9.96 -3.18 -45.45
CA HIS A 57 11.20 -3.66 -44.84
C HIS A 57 11.72 -2.71 -43.77
N LEU A 58 12.16 -3.27 -42.64
CA LEU A 58 12.74 -2.55 -41.51
C LEU A 58 14.26 -2.44 -41.66
N ARG A 59 14.79 -1.26 -41.30
CA ARG A 59 16.24 -1.01 -41.17
C ARG A 59 16.50 0.00 -40.08
N VAL A 60 17.70 0.01 -39.51
CA VAL A 60 18.13 1.05 -38.57
C VAL A 60 19.05 2.03 -39.27
N GLU A 61 18.69 3.30 -39.26
CA GLU A 61 19.50 4.42 -39.74
C GLU A 61 20.21 5.06 -38.55
N VAL A 62 21.55 5.01 -38.54
CA VAL A 62 22.35 5.48 -37.40
C VAL A 62 22.71 6.95 -37.59
N VAL A 63 22.41 7.77 -36.58
CA VAL A 63 22.73 9.20 -36.53
C VAL A 63 24.01 9.44 -35.70
N ASP A 64 24.12 8.80 -34.54
CA ASP A 64 25.29 8.82 -33.66
C ASP A 64 25.59 7.40 -33.14
N GLY A 65 26.64 6.79 -33.70
CA GLY A 65 27.03 5.42 -33.38
C GLY A 65 27.63 5.23 -31.99
N ALA A 66 28.15 6.27 -31.34
CA ALA A 66 28.65 6.17 -29.96
C ALA A 66 27.48 6.16 -28.98
N ARG A 67 26.50 7.05 -29.18
CA ARG A 67 25.28 7.10 -28.38
C ARG A 67 24.41 5.86 -28.55
N LEU A 68 24.33 5.33 -29.78
CA LEU A 68 23.61 4.07 -30.06
C LEU A 68 24.20 2.89 -29.29
N ARG A 69 25.54 2.78 -29.24
CA ARG A 69 26.20 1.71 -28.48
C ARG A 69 25.91 1.82 -26.99
N ALA A 70 25.95 3.03 -26.42
CA ALA A 70 25.62 3.23 -25.00
C ALA A 70 24.17 2.82 -24.67
N LEU A 71 23.22 2.97 -25.61
CA LEU A 71 21.81 2.61 -25.41
C LEU A 71 21.55 1.10 -25.51
N ILE A 72 22.40 0.34 -26.20
CA ILE A 72 22.20 -1.09 -26.50
C ILE A 72 23.14 -2.01 -25.69
N ALA A 73 24.26 -1.51 -25.13
CA ALA A 73 25.39 -2.35 -24.69
C ALA A 73 25.29 -3.06 -23.32
N ASP A 74 24.19 -2.98 -22.57
CA ASP A 74 24.06 -3.67 -21.27
C ASP A 74 23.13 -4.90 -21.33
N GLY A 75 23.59 -6.03 -21.91
CA GLY A 75 23.04 -7.38 -21.65
C GLY A 75 22.39 -8.13 -22.84
N PRO A 76 22.32 -9.48 -22.83
CA PRO A 76 22.48 -10.31 -24.04
C PRO A 76 21.21 -10.59 -24.86
N VAL A 77 21.42 -10.72 -26.18
CA VAL A 77 20.45 -11.19 -27.17
C VAL A 77 20.29 -12.72 -27.04
N ASP A 78 19.32 -13.18 -26.26
CA ASP A 78 18.79 -14.54 -26.41
C ASP A 78 17.26 -14.54 -26.36
N ALA A 79 16.67 -14.32 -27.54
CA ALA A 79 15.23 -14.11 -27.72
C ALA A 79 14.45 -15.45 -27.77
N ALA A 80 14.51 -16.26 -26.72
CA ALA A 80 13.82 -17.56 -26.68
C ALA A 80 12.98 -17.85 -25.42
N GLN A 81 12.95 -16.97 -24.41
CA GLN A 81 12.14 -17.22 -23.20
C GLN A 81 11.47 -15.94 -22.68
N ALA A 82 10.31 -15.61 -23.26
CA ALA A 82 9.31 -14.75 -22.63
C ALA A 82 7.96 -15.09 -23.27
N VAL A 83 7.26 -16.04 -22.67
CA VAL A 83 5.89 -16.45 -23.05
C VAL A 83 4.93 -15.94 -21.99
N GLU A 84 3.82 -15.37 -22.49
CA GLU A 84 2.51 -15.12 -21.86
C GLU A 84 2.40 -14.07 -20.74
N GLU A 85 1.97 -12.86 -21.14
CA GLU A 85 0.86 -12.18 -20.45
C GLU A 85 -0.13 -11.68 -21.52
N GLU A 86 -1.31 -12.28 -21.53
CA GLU A 86 -2.43 -11.91 -22.39
C GLU A 86 -3.08 -10.61 -21.89
N GLY A 87 -3.09 -9.61 -22.77
CA GLY A 87 -4.25 -8.77 -23.09
C GLY A 87 -5.03 -8.11 -21.95
N HIS A 88 -4.67 -6.87 -21.63
CA HIS A 88 -5.68 -5.85 -21.33
C HIS A 88 -5.59 -4.68 -22.32
N ASP A 89 -6.76 -4.34 -22.83
CA ASP A 89 -7.08 -3.31 -23.82
C ASP A 89 -6.44 -1.95 -23.46
N LEU A 90 -5.62 -1.38 -24.37
CA LEU A 90 -5.08 -0.03 -24.23
C LEU A 90 -5.42 0.80 -25.47
N PRO A 91 -6.21 1.86 -25.28
CA PRO A 91 -5.82 3.13 -25.87
C PRO A 91 -6.10 4.31 -24.93
N LEU A 92 -5.07 5.01 -24.50
CA LEU A 92 -5.09 6.46 -24.19
C LEU A 92 -3.63 6.92 -24.26
N GLU A 93 -3.31 7.82 -25.19
CA GLU A 93 -2.05 8.56 -25.15
C GLU A 93 -2.06 9.39 -23.86
N LEU A 94 -1.29 8.99 -22.84
CA LEU A 94 -1.17 9.74 -21.59
C LEU A 94 -0.54 11.11 -21.90
N SER A 95 -1.20 12.20 -21.51
CA SER A 95 -0.62 13.52 -21.67
C SER A 95 0.57 13.70 -20.72
N GLY A 96 1.55 14.52 -21.14
CA GLY A 96 2.67 14.90 -20.25
C GLY A 96 2.17 15.55 -18.95
N ARG A 97 1.05 16.27 -19.02
CA ARG A 97 0.41 16.90 -17.85
C ARG A 97 -0.15 15.88 -16.86
N ALA A 98 -0.86 14.85 -17.32
CA ALA A 98 -1.39 13.83 -16.42
C ALA A 98 -0.26 13.04 -15.74
N TRP A 99 0.85 12.81 -16.45
CA TRP A 99 2.04 12.19 -15.89
C TRP A 99 2.74 13.04 -14.81
N GLU A 100 2.81 14.35 -15.02
CA GLU A 100 3.34 15.32 -14.06
C GLU A 100 2.46 15.38 -12.82
N VAL A 101 1.14 15.54 -13.00
CA VAL A 101 0.17 15.58 -11.88
C VAL A 101 0.23 14.28 -11.08
N ALA A 102 0.22 13.12 -11.74
CA ALA A 102 0.36 11.84 -11.04
C ALA A 102 1.67 11.72 -10.24
N GLY A 103 2.76 12.29 -10.73
CA GLY A 103 4.02 12.36 -9.97
C GLY A 103 3.86 13.17 -8.69
N SER A 104 3.28 14.37 -8.79
CA SER A 104 3.02 15.22 -7.62
C SER A 104 2.00 14.62 -6.65
N MET A 105 1.03 13.83 -7.15
CA MET A 105 0.12 13.07 -6.29
C MET A 105 0.86 12.00 -5.48
N VAL A 106 1.79 11.28 -6.11
CA VAL A 106 2.64 10.30 -5.41
C VAL A 106 3.49 11.00 -4.35
N GLU A 107 4.19 12.07 -4.71
CA GLU A 107 5.01 12.86 -3.77
C GLU A 107 4.21 13.37 -2.57
N ALA A 108 2.99 13.89 -2.80
CA ALA A 108 2.11 14.35 -1.72
C ALA A 108 1.64 13.22 -0.79
N ALA A 109 1.42 12.02 -1.33
CA ALA A 109 1.09 10.85 -0.51
C ALA A 109 2.32 10.33 0.26
N GLU A 110 3.51 10.32 -0.36
CA GLU A 110 4.75 9.94 0.33
C GLU A 110 5.11 10.91 1.45
N GLU A 111 4.95 12.22 1.25
CA GLU A 111 5.23 13.22 2.29
C GLU A 111 4.31 13.03 3.50
N ALA A 112 3.01 12.80 3.24
CA ALA A 112 2.01 12.64 4.29
C ALA A 112 2.13 11.31 5.05
N PHE A 113 2.45 10.21 4.36
CA PHE A 113 2.40 8.85 4.94
C PHE A 113 3.77 8.16 5.05
N SER A 114 4.86 8.77 4.58
CA SER A 114 6.23 8.24 4.59
C SER A 114 6.39 6.84 3.97
N HIS A 115 5.53 6.52 3.01
CA HIS A 115 5.63 5.31 2.19
C HIS A 115 6.62 5.55 1.05
N GLY A 116 7.38 4.53 0.66
CA GLY A 116 8.26 4.59 -0.52
C GLY A 116 7.52 4.24 -1.81
N PHE A 117 6.84 5.20 -2.42
CA PHE A 117 6.18 5.11 -3.73
C PHE A 117 6.97 5.74 -4.88
N SER A 118 8.07 6.45 -4.61
CA SER A 118 8.85 7.22 -5.58
C SER A 118 9.31 6.38 -6.79
N ASP A 119 9.60 5.10 -6.55
CA ASP A 119 10.02 4.13 -7.57
C ASP A 119 8.86 3.25 -8.11
N ASP A 120 7.62 3.44 -7.64
CA ASP A 120 6.44 2.70 -8.10
C ASP A 120 5.88 3.29 -9.40
N LEU A 121 6.55 2.93 -10.50
CA LEU A 121 6.14 3.31 -11.86
C LEU A 121 4.71 2.88 -12.19
N GLU A 122 4.26 1.73 -11.64
CA GLU A 122 2.93 1.18 -11.92
C GLU A 122 1.83 2.00 -11.23
N LEU A 123 2.04 2.39 -9.97
CA LEU A 123 1.18 3.34 -9.27
C LEU A 123 1.06 4.64 -10.07
N ARG A 124 2.19 5.23 -10.46
CA ARG A 124 2.20 6.49 -11.23
C ARG A 124 1.48 6.33 -12.57
N MET A 125 1.67 5.22 -13.29
CA MET A 125 0.97 4.93 -14.54
C MET A 125 -0.54 4.80 -14.34
N ASN A 126 -0.97 4.08 -13.30
CA ASN A 126 -2.39 3.89 -12.99
C ASN A 126 -3.06 5.21 -12.60
N LEU A 127 -2.39 6.01 -11.78
CA LEU A 127 -2.84 7.37 -11.44
C LEU A 127 -2.92 8.24 -12.69
N ALA A 128 -1.87 8.30 -13.53
CA ALA A 128 -1.88 9.11 -14.75
C ALA A 128 -3.04 8.72 -15.70
N ARG A 129 -3.31 7.42 -15.84
CA ARG A 129 -4.43 6.91 -16.65
C ARG A 129 -5.79 7.34 -16.12
N HIS A 130 -5.94 7.42 -14.79
CA HIS A 130 -7.17 7.87 -14.16
C HIS A 130 -7.30 9.41 -14.19
N VAL A 131 -6.19 10.13 -13.96
CA VAL A 131 -6.10 11.59 -13.93
C VAL A 131 -6.43 12.21 -15.28
N GLU A 132 -6.10 11.57 -16.39
CA GLU A 132 -6.39 12.11 -17.73
C GLU A 132 -7.91 12.39 -17.94
N PRO A 133 -8.82 11.40 -17.86
CA PRO A 133 -10.26 11.65 -17.96
C PRO A 133 -10.82 12.38 -16.74
N LEU A 134 -10.26 12.20 -15.54
CA LEU A 134 -10.67 12.95 -14.33
C LEU A 134 -10.45 14.45 -14.51
N GLY A 135 -9.30 14.85 -15.05
CA GLY A 135 -8.96 16.25 -15.27
C GLY A 135 -9.92 16.94 -16.24
N GLU A 136 -10.45 16.22 -17.23
CA GLU A 136 -11.52 16.72 -18.11
C GLU A 136 -12.81 16.98 -17.32
N ARG A 137 -13.25 16.01 -16.51
CA ARG A 137 -14.45 16.13 -15.67
C ARG A 137 -14.33 17.28 -14.66
N LEU A 138 -13.18 17.44 -14.01
CA LEU A 138 -12.93 18.55 -13.08
C LEU A 138 -13.05 19.92 -13.75
N ARG A 139 -12.62 20.04 -15.02
CA ARG A 139 -12.73 21.29 -15.79
C ARG A 139 -14.15 21.54 -16.28
N SER A 140 -14.91 20.51 -16.63
CA SER A 140 -16.30 20.64 -17.08
C SER A 140 -17.31 20.69 -15.93
N GLY A 141 -16.89 20.34 -14.70
CA GLY A 141 -17.77 20.24 -13.53
C GLY A 141 -18.65 18.99 -13.55
N GLU A 142 -18.26 17.96 -14.29
CA GLU A 142 -18.95 16.68 -14.33
C GLU A 142 -18.62 15.84 -13.09
N THR A 143 -19.64 15.18 -12.54
CA THR A 143 -19.50 14.29 -11.38
C THR A 143 -19.71 12.84 -11.78
N VAL A 144 -18.97 11.94 -11.16
CA VAL A 144 -19.16 10.49 -11.26
C VAL A 144 -19.62 9.96 -9.90
N GLU A 145 -20.51 8.97 -9.93
CA GLU A 145 -20.89 8.18 -8.76
C GLU A 145 -20.01 6.93 -8.68
N ASN A 146 -19.45 6.68 -7.50
CA ASN A 146 -18.67 5.49 -7.22
C ASN A 146 -19.48 4.54 -6.33
N PRO A 147 -20.10 3.49 -6.90
CA PRO A 147 -20.94 2.57 -6.14
C PRO A 147 -20.15 1.76 -5.08
N LEU A 148 -18.81 1.79 -5.14
CA LEU A 148 -17.91 1.10 -4.21
C LEU A 148 -17.37 2.04 -3.13
N LEU A 149 -17.75 3.31 -3.09
CA LEU A 149 -17.14 4.30 -2.17
C LEU A 149 -17.18 3.85 -0.71
N GLY A 150 -18.32 3.34 -0.24
CA GLY A 150 -18.46 2.82 1.14
C GLY A 150 -17.57 1.60 1.42
N ASP A 151 -17.47 0.67 0.46
CA ASP A 151 -16.56 -0.48 0.56
C ASP A 151 -15.09 -0.04 0.55
N VAL A 152 -14.74 0.95 -0.26
CA VAL A 152 -13.37 1.48 -0.33
C VAL A 152 -12.98 2.18 0.97
N LYS A 153 -13.84 3.05 1.52
CA LYS A 153 -13.58 3.74 2.80
C LYS A 153 -13.44 2.77 3.96
N SER A 154 -14.25 1.71 3.99
CA SER A 154 -14.21 0.71 5.08
C SER A 154 -13.06 -0.29 4.94
N ARG A 155 -12.77 -0.79 3.73
CA ARG A 155 -11.75 -1.85 3.51
C ARG A 155 -10.35 -1.30 3.30
N TYR A 156 -10.23 -0.13 2.67
CA TYR A 156 -8.94 0.49 2.31
C TYR A 156 -8.81 1.92 2.84
N PRO A 157 -9.02 2.17 4.14
CA PRO A 157 -9.03 3.52 4.69
C PRO A 157 -7.70 4.25 4.55
N LEU A 158 -6.57 3.55 4.68
CA LEU A 158 -5.25 4.13 4.47
C LEU A 158 -5.08 4.63 3.03
N ALA A 159 -5.52 3.83 2.07
CA ALA A 159 -5.45 4.20 0.66
C ALA A 159 -6.39 5.37 0.33
N PHE A 160 -7.56 5.44 0.97
CA PHE A 160 -8.46 6.59 0.83
C PHE A 160 -7.86 7.86 1.46
N ALA A 161 -7.20 7.74 2.61
CA ALA A 161 -6.49 8.85 3.23
C ALA A 161 -5.33 9.36 2.35
N MET A 162 -4.57 8.46 1.71
CA MET A 162 -3.57 8.80 0.69
C MET A 162 -4.20 9.48 -0.51
N ALA A 163 -5.31 8.98 -1.04
CA ALA A 163 -6.02 9.63 -2.14
C ALA A 163 -6.47 11.05 -1.77
N ALA A 164 -7.06 11.23 -0.58
CA ALA A 164 -7.51 12.53 -0.09
C ALA A 164 -6.35 13.53 0.08
N SER A 165 -5.13 13.07 0.44
CA SER A 165 -3.97 13.96 0.53
C SER A 165 -3.57 14.55 -0.84
N THR A 166 -3.98 13.91 -1.94
CA THR A 166 -3.74 14.39 -3.30
C THR A 166 -4.74 15.44 -3.79
N SER A 167 -5.81 15.70 -3.04
CA SER A 167 -6.92 16.59 -3.45
C SER A 167 -6.42 18.00 -3.80
N GLY A 168 -5.50 18.57 -3.01
CA GLY A 168 -4.91 19.88 -3.28
C GLY A 168 -4.05 19.94 -4.56
N VAL A 169 -3.41 18.82 -4.92
CA VAL A 169 -2.64 18.71 -6.19
C VAL A 169 -3.60 18.77 -7.38
N LEU A 170 -4.72 18.04 -7.30
CA LEU A 170 -5.75 18.02 -8.34
C LEU A 170 -6.47 19.37 -8.47
N GLU A 171 -6.83 19.99 -7.35
CA GLU A 171 -7.44 21.32 -7.33
C GLU A 171 -6.51 22.38 -7.93
N GLY A 172 -5.24 22.39 -7.53
CA GLY A 172 -4.24 23.31 -8.09
C GLY A 172 -4.01 23.08 -9.59
N ALA A 173 -4.06 21.83 -10.04
CA ALA A 173 -3.85 21.48 -11.45
C ALA A 173 -5.08 21.78 -12.31
N TYR A 174 -6.31 21.53 -11.85
CA TYR A 174 -7.51 21.54 -12.70
C TYR A 174 -8.55 22.59 -12.31
N GLY A 175 -8.36 23.30 -11.20
CA GLY A 175 -9.20 24.42 -10.76
C GLY A 175 -10.46 24.02 -9.97
N SER A 176 -10.65 22.73 -9.71
CA SER A 176 -11.80 22.18 -8.99
C SER A 176 -11.36 21.03 -8.08
N LYS A 177 -11.97 20.92 -6.89
CA LYS A 177 -11.75 19.79 -5.99
C LYS A 177 -12.41 18.52 -6.53
N PRO A 178 -11.75 17.34 -6.43
CA PRO A 178 -12.40 16.06 -6.70
C PRO A 178 -13.49 15.76 -5.65
N SER A 179 -14.53 15.03 -6.06
CA SER A 179 -15.51 14.47 -5.12
C SER A 179 -14.93 13.24 -4.40
N ASP A 180 -15.57 12.85 -3.28
CA ASP A 180 -15.23 11.61 -2.58
C ASP A 180 -15.31 10.38 -3.50
N ASP A 181 -16.24 10.36 -4.46
CA ASP A 181 -16.36 9.29 -5.46
C ASP A 181 -15.09 9.14 -6.32
N GLU A 182 -14.55 10.26 -6.80
CA GLU A 182 -13.31 10.30 -7.59
C GLU A 182 -12.10 9.92 -6.74
N LEU A 183 -12.05 10.43 -5.50
CA LEU A 183 -11.04 10.02 -4.52
C LEU A 183 -11.11 8.52 -4.21
N GLY A 184 -12.31 7.93 -4.22
CA GLY A 184 -12.51 6.49 -4.07
C GLY A 184 -11.86 5.67 -5.19
N TYR A 185 -11.87 6.16 -6.43
CA TYR A 185 -11.17 5.51 -7.54
C TYR A 185 -9.65 5.66 -7.46
N ILE A 186 -9.18 6.85 -7.06
CA ILE A 186 -7.75 7.08 -6.79
C ILE A 186 -7.26 6.17 -5.66
N ALA A 187 -8.07 5.98 -4.61
CA ALA A 187 -7.76 5.12 -3.48
C ALA A 187 -7.51 3.67 -3.91
N LEU A 188 -8.21 3.16 -4.92
CA LEU A 188 -7.94 1.81 -5.44
C LEU A 188 -6.53 1.67 -6.03
N ALA A 189 -6.00 2.72 -6.66
CA ALA A 189 -4.63 2.70 -7.17
C ALA A 189 -3.60 2.63 -6.03
N PHE A 190 -3.81 3.40 -4.96
CA PHE A 190 -2.98 3.32 -3.75
C PHE A 190 -3.13 1.99 -3.03
N ALA A 191 -4.35 1.45 -2.92
CA ALA A 191 -4.61 0.15 -2.30
C ALA A 191 -3.83 -0.97 -3.00
N LEU A 192 -3.89 -0.99 -4.34
CA LEU A 192 -3.12 -1.94 -5.14
C LEU A 192 -1.60 -1.77 -4.95
N ALA A 193 -1.11 -0.53 -4.87
CA ALA A 193 0.30 -0.27 -4.62
C ALA A 193 0.76 -0.77 -3.24
N LEU A 194 -0.08 -0.56 -2.20
CA LEU A 194 0.16 -1.09 -0.85
C LEU A 194 0.19 -2.63 -0.83
N GLU A 195 -0.72 -3.28 -1.56
CA GLU A 195 -0.74 -4.74 -1.69
C GLU A 195 0.54 -5.26 -2.38
N ARG A 196 0.97 -4.63 -3.47
CA ARG A 196 2.26 -4.97 -4.12
C ARG A 196 3.45 -4.71 -3.22
N GLY A 197 3.43 -3.63 -2.43
CA GLY A 197 4.45 -3.32 -1.43
C GLY A 197 4.58 -4.44 -0.40
N ARG A 198 3.43 -4.99 0.07
CA ARG A 198 3.39 -6.15 0.97
C ARG A 198 3.98 -7.41 0.36
N GLU A 199 3.81 -7.65 -0.94
CA GLU A 199 4.44 -8.77 -1.64
C GLU A 199 5.96 -8.62 -1.79
N ARG A 200 6.46 -7.37 -1.76
CA ARG A 200 7.90 -7.04 -1.81
C ARG A 200 8.58 -7.08 -0.44
N VAL A 201 7.82 -7.23 0.65
CA VAL A 201 8.39 -7.49 1.99
C VAL A 201 9.23 -8.77 1.91
N PRO A 202 10.48 -8.77 2.40
CA PRO A 202 11.35 -9.92 2.30
C PRO A 202 10.71 -11.11 3.00
N ARG A 203 10.38 -12.13 2.19
CA ARG A 203 9.76 -13.36 2.69
C ARG A 203 10.68 -14.05 3.69
N LYS A 204 10.11 -14.51 4.80
CA LYS A 204 10.87 -15.11 5.89
C LYS A 204 11.17 -16.58 5.60
N ASN A 205 12.43 -16.97 5.75
CA ASN A 205 12.87 -18.35 5.70
C ASN A 205 12.70 -18.98 7.08
N ILE A 206 12.03 -20.13 7.14
CA ILE A 206 11.74 -20.79 8.41
C ILE A 206 12.20 -22.24 8.41
N VAL A 207 12.55 -22.72 9.60
CA VAL A 207 12.78 -24.14 9.87
C VAL A 207 11.69 -24.65 10.78
N VAL A 208 10.99 -25.70 10.38
CA VAL A 208 9.96 -26.36 11.18
C VAL A 208 10.53 -27.62 11.79
N VAL A 209 10.57 -27.64 13.12
CA VAL A 209 11.02 -28.74 13.96
C VAL A 209 9.80 -29.53 14.42
N CYS A 210 9.75 -30.81 14.05
CA CYS A 210 8.67 -31.70 14.45
C CYS A 210 9.25 -32.97 15.08
N ALA A 211 8.66 -33.45 16.17
CA ALA A 211 9.04 -34.74 16.77
C ALA A 211 8.34 -35.94 16.12
N THR A 212 7.30 -35.70 15.31
CA THR A 212 6.51 -36.75 14.68
C THR A 212 7.00 -36.93 13.24
N GLY A 213 7.23 -38.18 12.82
CA GLY A 213 7.97 -38.54 11.61
C GLY A 213 7.57 -37.85 10.30
N HIS A 214 8.36 -38.10 9.25
CA HIS A 214 8.40 -37.36 7.98
C HIS A 214 7.03 -36.98 7.35
N THR A 215 6.01 -37.83 7.47
CA THR A 215 4.65 -37.58 6.93
C THR A 215 3.92 -36.46 7.67
N SER A 216 3.97 -36.45 9.00
CA SER A 216 3.32 -35.40 9.82
C SER A 216 4.01 -34.06 9.71
N ALA A 217 5.36 -34.05 9.59
CA ALA A 217 6.11 -32.83 9.35
C ALA A 217 5.70 -32.16 8.01
N ARG A 218 5.48 -32.96 6.95
CA ARG A 218 4.98 -32.45 5.65
C ARG A 218 3.56 -31.90 5.70
N MET A 219 2.67 -32.49 6.50
CA MET A 219 1.32 -31.96 6.68
C MET A 219 1.34 -30.59 7.35
N LEU A 220 2.17 -30.45 8.40
CA LEU A 220 2.38 -29.17 9.06
C LEU A 220 3.02 -28.14 8.12
N GLU A 221 4.02 -28.55 7.34
CA GLU A 221 4.63 -27.71 6.29
C GLU A 221 3.57 -27.20 5.31
N HIS A 222 2.75 -28.10 4.78
CA HIS A 222 1.71 -27.75 3.82
C HIS A 222 0.70 -26.76 4.42
N ARG A 223 0.32 -26.96 5.69
CA ARG A 223 -0.59 -26.04 6.37
C ARG A 223 0.04 -24.67 6.59
N ILE A 224 1.28 -24.62 7.06
CA ILE A 224 2.04 -23.37 7.22
C ILE A 224 2.16 -22.63 5.88
N ARG A 225 2.46 -23.35 4.79
CA ARG A 225 2.50 -22.75 3.45
C ARG A 225 1.14 -22.29 2.95
N SER A 226 0.06 -23.00 3.30
CA SER A 226 -1.31 -22.62 2.93
C SER A 226 -1.76 -21.35 3.65
N GLU A 227 -1.39 -21.21 4.93
CA GLU A 227 -1.84 -20.11 5.79
C GLU A 227 -0.96 -18.85 5.67
N PHE A 228 0.35 -19.03 5.43
CA PHE A 228 1.35 -17.95 5.47
C PHE A 228 2.20 -17.89 4.19
N GLY A 229 1.77 -18.54 3.11
CA GLY A 229 2.51 -18.64 1.86
C GLY A 229 3.04 -17.31 1.30
N PRO A 230 2.26 -16.21 1.31
CA PRO A 230 2.73 -14.91 0.84
C PRO A 230 3.93 -14.36 1.64
N GLN A 231 3.99 -14.61 2.94
CA GLN A 231 5.04 -14.13 3.84
C GLN A 231 6.26 -15.06 3.92
N LEU A 232 6.18 -16.27 3.36
CA LEU A 232 7.19 -17.31 3.53
C LEU A 232 8.04 -17.54 2.29
N GLY A 233 9.36 -17.61 2.50
CA GLY A 233 10.33 -17.99 1.49
C GLY A 233 10.56 -19.50 1.53
N ARG A 234 11.75 -19.88 2.00
CA ARG A 234 12.12 -21.27 2.20
C ARG A 234 11.51 -21.80 3.50
N VAL A 235 10.78 -22.92 3.42
CA VAL A 235 10.33 -23.69 4.58
C VAL A 235 11.10 -25.00 4.56
N GLU A 236 11.89 -25.24 5.60
CA GLU A 236 12.67 -26.46 5.75
C GLU A 236 12.16 -27.29 6.92
N LEU A 237 12.16 -28.61 6.76
CA LEU A 237 11.83 -29.53 7.84
C LEU A 237 13.10 -30.07 8.47
N CYS A 238 13.12 -30.25 9.79
CA CYS A 238 14.10 -31.09 10.46
C CYS A 238 13.53 -31.74 11.71
N ASP A 239 14.17 -32.82 12.12
CA ASP A 239 13.96 -33.41 13.44
C ASP A 239 14.79 -32.63 14.48
N ARG A 240 14.41 -32.77 15.75
CA ARG A 240 15.07 -32.05 16.85
C ARG A 240 16.57 -32.31 16.92
N ASP A 241 16.99 -33.53 16.63
CA ASP A 241 18.39 -33.94 16.76
C ASP A 241 19.27 -33.34 15.65
N ASP A 242 18.69 -33.04 14.48
CA ASP A 242 19.39 -32.43 13.34
C ASP A 242 19.51 -30.90 13.48
N LEU A 243 18.62 -30.27 14.26
CA LEU A 243 18.56 -28.81 14.43
C LEU A 243 19.86 -28.22 14.97
N LEU A 244 20.51 -28.91 15.91
CA LEU A 244 21.73 -28.43 16.60
C LEU A 244 22.96 -28.39 15.69
N PHE A 245 22.96 -29.15 14.61
CA PHE A 245 24.08 -29.24 13.67
C PHE A 245 23.78 -28.49 12.36
N ARG A 246 22.64 -27.81 12.28
CA ARG A 246 22.19 -27.12 11.07
C ARG A 246 22.76 -25.72 11.00
N ASP A 247 23.10 -25.31 9.78
CA ASP A 247 23.36 -23.89 9.50
C ASP A 247 22.03 -23.13 9.49
N LEU A 248 21.90 -22.15 10.38
CA LEU A 248 20.72 -21.30 10.54
C LEU A 248 20.99 -19.86 10.09
N SER A 249 22.12 -19.57 9.46
CA SER A 249 22.50 -18.21 9.04
C SER A 249 21.53 -17.57 8.03
N HIS A 250 20.80 -18.38 7.26
CA HIS A 250 19.80 -17.96 6.28
C HIS A 250 18.36 -18.07 6.78
N VAL A 251 18.16 -18.42 8.06
CA VAL A 251 16.87 -18.71 8.68
C VAL A 251 16.45 -17.53 9.56
N ASP A 252 15.23 -17.04 9.37
CA ASP A 252 14.66 -15.96 10.16
C ASP A 252 13.99 -16.49 11.44
N TYR A 253 13.30 -17.63 11.36
CA TYR A 253 12.59 -18.23 12.50
C TYR A 253 12.68 -19.76 12.55
N VAL A 254 12.70 -20.30 13.76
CA VAL A 254 12.51 -21.74 14.02
C VAL A 254 11.12 -21.96 14.60
N PHE A 255 10.25 -22.66 13.88
CA PHE A 255 8.94 -23.07 14.37
C PHE A 255 9.04 -24.48 14.93
N THR A 256 8.54 -24.71 16.13
CA THR A 256 8.65 -26.02 16.77
C THR A 256 7.36 -26.49 17.40
N THR A 257 7.02 -27.77 17.20
CA THR A 257 5.90 -28.43 17.91
C THR A 257 6.32 -29.05 19.24
N VAL A 258 7.62 -29.01 19.55
CA VAL A 258 8.19 -29.54 20.79
C VAL A 258 9.12 -28.53 21.45
N PRO A 259 9.32 -28.60 22.77
CA PRO A 259 10.33 -27.79 23.44
C PRO A 259 11.72 -28.04 22.83
N VAL A 260 12.44 -26.95 22.57
CA VAL A 260 13.84 -26.96 22.14
C VAL A 260 14.66 -26.38 23.29
N ASP A 261 15.34 -27.24 24.05
CA ASP A 261 16.09 -26.87 25.26
C ASP A 261 17.48 -26.28 24.95
N ALA A 262 17.67 -25.71 23.75
CA ALA A 262 18.93 -25.18 23.27
C ALA A 262 18.80 -23.70 22.91
N GLN A 263 19.82 -22.90 23.23
CA GLN A 263 19.91 -21.52 22.77
C GLN A 263 20.34 -21.51 21.30
N LEU A 264 19.42 -21.10 20.42
CA LEU A 264 19.64 -20.95 18.99
C LEU A 264 20.00 -19.50 18.64
N PRO A 265 20.74 -19.27 17.55
CA PRO A 265 21.09 -17.92 17.08
C PRO A 265 19.90 -17.16 16.47
N VAL A 266 18.75 -17.83 16.30
CA VAL A 266 17.55 -17.31 15.66
C VAL A 266 16.33 -17.50 16.57
N PRO A 267 15.32 -16.62 16.53
CA PRO A 267 14.14 -16.73 17.37
C PRO A 267 13.39 -18.05 17.17
N THR A 268 12.96 -18.66 18.28
CA THR A 268 12.21 -19.93 18.27
C THR A 268 10.77 -19.70 18.70
N VAL A 269 9.82 -20.16 17.89
CA VAL A 269 8.38 -20.02 18.11
C VAL A 269 7.78 -21.40 18.30
N THR A 270 7.22 -21.66 19.48
CA THR A 270 6.43 -22.88 19.70
C THR A 270 5.07 -22.73 19.06
N ILE A 271 4.72 -23.66 18.18
CA ILE A 271 3.44 -23.74 17.50
C ILE A 271 2.75 -25.07 17.78
N SER A 272 1.43 -25.06 17.87
CA SER A 272 0.67 -26.31 17.91
C SER A 272 0.51 -26.90 16.50
N TYR A 273 0.40 -28.23 16.41
CA TYR A 273 0.18 -28.92 15.13
C TYR A 273 -1.17 -28.53 14.49
N PHE A 274 -2.16 -28.23 15.32
CA PHE A 274 -3.48 -27.75 14.93
C PHE A 274 -3.69 -26.36 15.53
N PHE A 275 -2.93 -25.39 15.02
CA PHE A 275 -3.09 -24.02 15.44
C PHE A 275 -4.50 -23.50 15.09
N ASN A 276 -5.11 -22.83 16.06
CA ASN A 276 -6.39 -22.15 15.89
C ASN A 276 -6.17 -20.76 15.29
N ASP A 277 -7.26 -20.07 14.92
CA ASP A 277 -7.20 -18.76 14.26
C ASP A 277 -6.36 -17.75 15.07
N SER A 278 -6.48 -17.77 16.40
CA SER A 278 -5.70 -16.89 17.28
C SER A 278 -4.19 -17.17 17.25
N GLU A 279 -3.78 -18.43 17.14
CA GLU A 279 -2.37 -18.78 16.98
C GLU A 279 -1.87 -18.47 15.56
N ALA A 280 -2.73 -18.62 14.54
CA ALA A 280 -2.43 -18.23 13.17
C ALA A 280 -2.19 -16.71 13.07
N ASP A 281 -3.03 -15.89 13.69
CA ASP A 281 -2.90 -14.44 13.71
C ASP A 281 -1.59 -13.98 14.37
N ARG A 282 -1.21 -14.62 15.48
CA ARG A 282 0.08 -14.38 16.15
C ARG A 282 1.26 -14.67 15.22
N VAL A 283 1.23 -15.82 14.54
CA VAL A 283 2.29 -16.20 13.59
C VAL A 283 2.30 -15.25 12.39
N ARG A 284 1.14 -14.81 11.90
CA ARG A 284 1.03 -13.83 10.82
C ARG A 284 1.68 -12.50 11.21
N GLY A 285 1.38 -11.98 12.41
CA GLY A 285 2.03 -10.76 12.91
C GLY A 285 3.55 -10.87 13.01
N LEU A 286 4.07 -12.03 13.44
CA LEU A 286 5.51 -12.29 13.53
C LEU A 286 6.21 -12.32 12.15
N LEU A 287 5.50 -12.77 11.10
CA LEU A 287 6.05 -12.93 9.76
C LEU A 287 5.99 -11.67 8.90
N SER A 288 5.14 -10.69 9.22
CA SER A 288 4.80 -9.59 8.32
C SER A 288 5.72 -8.36 8.35
N ASP A 289 6.76 -8.27 9.20
CA ASP A 289 7.54 -7.03 9.47
C ASP A 289 6.72 -5.78 9.87
N GLU A 290 5.38 -5.86 9.82
CA GLU A 290 4.45 -5.06 10.61
C GLU A 290 4.81 -5.31 12.07
N GLY A 291 5.76 -4.52 12.59
CA GLY A 291 6.21 -4.64 13.96
C GLY A 291 5.02 -4.72 14.90
N ASP A 292 5.18 -5.44 16.01
CA ASP A 292 4.26 -5.45 17.15
C ASP A 292 4.23 -4.04 17.76
N VAL A 293 3.68 -3.07 17.01
CA VAL A 293 3.54 -1.68 17.41
C VAL A 293 2.41 -1.68 18.41
N ASP A 294 2.77 -1.77 19.68
CA ASP A 294 1.84 -1.51 20.76
C ASP A 294 1.17 -0.16 20.49
N LEU A 295 -0.16 -0.20 20.31
CA LEU A 295 -0.96 0.99 20.02
C LEU A 295 -1.12 1.84 21.28
N LEU A 296 -1.17 1.21 22.45
CA LEU A 296 -1.55 1.87 23.69
C LEU A 296 -0.67 3.10 24.05
N PRO A 297 0.65 3.11 23.81
CA PRO A 297 1.50 4.29 24.01
C PRO A 297 1.06 5.55 23.25
N PHE A 298 0.30 5.42 22.16
CA PHE A 298 -0.20 6.55 21.38
C PHE A 298 -1.52 7.11 21.91
N PHE A 299 -2.16 6.45 22.89
CA PHE A 299 -3.44 6.84 23.48
C PHE A 299 -3.23 7.34 24.91
N PRO A 300 -2.89 8.63 25.10
CA PRO A 300 -2.79 9.19 26.44
C PRO A 300 -4.17 9.18 27.12
N GLU A 301 -4.27 8.58 28.30
CA GLU A 301 -5.52 8.49 29.08
C GLU A 301 -6.15 9.86 29.33
N GLY A 302 -5.35 10.92 29.48
CA GLY A 302 -5.83 12.30 29.64
C GLY A 302 -6.48 12.92 28.39
N LEU A 303 -6.39 12.27 27.22
CA LEU A 303 -7.11 12.64 25.99
C LEU A 303 -8.19 11.62 25.63
N PHE A 304 -8.61 10.79 26.59
CA PHE A 304 -9.75 9.90 26.46
C PHE A 304 -10.98 10.52 27.11
N PHE A 305 -12.02 10.74 26.33
CA PHE A 305 -13.30 11.28 26.76
C PHE A 305 -14.39 10.24 26.51
N GLY A 306 -14.73 9.45 27.54
CA GLY A 306 -15.82 8.46 27.46
C GLY A 306 -17.22 9.07 27.26
N HIS A 307 -17.34 10.37 27.56
CA HIS A 307 -18.52 11.18 27.37
C HIS A 307 -18.11 12.55 26.83
N LEU A 308 -18.24 12.74 25.53
CA LEU A 308 -18.00 14.01 24.86
C LEU A 308 -19.34 14.64 24.47
N SER A 309 -19.68 15.73 25.13
CA SER A 309 -20.88 16.51 24.81
C SER A 309 -20.61 17.45 23.64
N ALA A 310 -21.02 17.05 22.44
CA ALA A 310 -20.96 17.86 21.23
C ALA A 310 -22.20 17.57 20.36
N GLY A 311 -22.89 18.61 19.90
CA GLY A 311 -24.04 18.50 19.01
C GLY A 311 -23.67 18.61 17.53
N THR A 312 -22.45 19.06 17.21
CA THR A 312 -21.98 19.23 15.85
C THR A 312 -20.55 18.72 15.67
N LYS A 313 -20.19 18.43 14.40
CA LYS A 313 -18.83 18.06 14.01
C LYS A 313 -17.81 19.11 14.46
N ALA A 314 -18.15 20.39 14.32
CA ALA A 314 -17.28 21.48 14.71
C ALA A 314 -17.03 21.52 16.22
N GLU A 315 -18.07 21.31 17.02
CA GLU A 315 -17.93 21.24 18.48
C GLU A 315 -17.06 20.05 18.90
N ALA A 316 -17.24 18.88 18.28
CA ALA A 316 -16.45 17.69 18.57
C ALA A 316 -14.96 17.88 18.22
N LEU A 317 -14.68 18.39 17.02
CA LEU A 317 -13.31 18.67 16.58
C LEU A 317 -12.63 19.72 17.45
N HIS A 318 -13.32 20.82 17.75
CA HIS A 318 -12.80 21.89 18.57
C HIS A 318 -12.47 21.39 19.99
N ALA A 319 -13.36 20.63 20.61
CA ALA A 319 -13.15 20.10 21.95
C ALA A 319 -11.91 19.18 22.04
N LEU A 320 -11.74 18.27 21.08
CA LEU A 320 -10.59 17.37 21.04
C LEU A 320 -9.28 18.11 20.69
N CYS A 321 -9.31 19.06 19.76
CA CYS A 321 -8.15 19.87 19.41
C CYS A 321 -7.69 20.76 20.58
N GLU A 322 -8.62 21.42 21.26
CA GLU A 322 -8.31 22.24 22.44
C GLU A 322 -7.77 21.39 23.60
N ALA A 323 -8.30 20.19 23.81
CA ALA A 323 -7.76 19.27 24.80
C ALA A 323 -6.32 18.86 24.48
N ALA A 324 -6.04 18.47 23.23
CA ALA A 324 -4.70 18.13 22.78
C ALA A 324 -3.73 19.33 22.91
N ARG A 325 -4.20 20.54 22.59
CA ARG A 325 -3.43 21.78 22.71
C ARG A 325 -3.12 22.10 24.17
N ALA A 326 -4.12 22.02 25.05
CA ALA A 326 -3.96 22.25 26.49
C ALA A 326 -3.00 21.24 27.14
N ALA A 327 -2.97 20.00 26.64
CA ALA A 327 -2.04 18.95 27.06
C ALA A 327 -0.64 19.07 26.42
N GLY A 328 -0.42 20.06 25.54
CA GLY A 328 0.88 20.33 24.91
C GLY A 328 1.28 19.33 23.83
N TYR A 329 0.29 18.72 23.16
CA TYR A 329 0.54 17.81 22.02
C TYR A 329 0.57 18.54 20.68
N VAL A 330 -0.10 19.70 20.58
CA VAL A 330 -0.27 20.44 19.33
C VAL A 330 -0.23 21.94 19.56
N ASP A 331 0.08 22.67 18.49
CA ASP A 331 0.06 24.13 18.45
C ASP A 331 -1.28 24.69 17.93
N ALA A 332 -1.46 26.01 18.01
CA ALA A 332 -2.70 26.70 17.61
C ALA A 332 -3.09 26.50 16.12
N GLY A 333 -2.15 26.11 15.26
CA GLY A 333 -2.42 25.84 13.83
C GLY A 333 -3.02 24.45 13.55
N PHE A 334 -3.03 23.54 14.54
CA PHE A 334 -3.41 22.15 14.32
C PHE A 334 -4.88 21.97 13.95
N GLU A 335 -5.79 22.65 14.66
CA GLU A 335 -7.23 22.57 14.38
C GLU A 335 -7.55 23.02 12.94
N GLY A 336 -6.90 24.09 12.47
CA GLY A 336 -7.03 24.55 11.08
C GLY A 336 -6.52 23.54 10.06
N ALA A 337 -5.44 22.82 10.38
CA ALA A 337 -4.90 21.76 9.52
C ALA A 337 -5.82 20.52 9.45
N VAL A 338 -6.47 20.16 10.57
CA VAL A 338 -7.48 19.09 10.62
C VAL A 338 -8.70 19.49 9.78
N TRP A 339 -9.18 20.73 9.91
CA TRP A 339 -10.27 21.23 9.08
C TRP A 339 -9.94 21.23 7.59
N ASN A 340 -8.73 21.65 7.22
CA ASN A 340 -8.30 21.62 5.82
C ASN A 340 -8.36 20.18 5.25
N ARG A 341 -7.95 19.17 6.03
CA ARG A 341 -8.08 17.76 5.64
C ARG A 341 -9.54 17.31 5.56
N GLU A 342 -10.37 17.75 6.49
CA GLU A 342 -11.78 17.38 6.55
C GLU A 342 -12.60 17.98 5.41
N GLU A 343 -12.27 19.21 4.99
CA GLU A 343 -12.85 19.88 3.82
C GLU A 343 -12.36 19.30 2.50
N ALA A 344 -11.21 18.60 2.50
CA ALA A 344 -10.71 17.91 1.32
C ALA A 344 -11.45 16.60 1.05
N ALA A 345 -11.82 15.86 2.10
CA ALA A 345 -12.66 14.67 2.05
C ALA A 345 -13.16 14.29 3.45
N SER A 346 -14.37 13.74 3.55
CA SER A 346 -14.91 13.27 4.84
C SER A 346 -13.98 12.26 5.51
N THR A 347 -13.77 12.41 6.83
CA THR A 347 -13.02 11.44 7.65
C THR A 347 -13.91 10.43 8.36
N ALA A 348 -15.19 10.36 7.98
CA ALA A 348 -16.08 9.29 8.39
C ALA A 348 -15.53 7.95 7.86
N PHE A 349 -15.34 7.01 8.78
CA PHE A 349 -14.80 5.67 8.54
C PHE A 349 -15.90 4.64 8.29
N GLY A 350 -17.17 5.02 8.48
CA GLY A 350 -18.33 4.14 8.53
C GLY A 350 -18.51 3.51 9.92
N GLY A 351 -19.68 2.89 10.14
CA GLY A 351 -19.96 2.15 11.38
C GLY A 351 -19.98 3.01 12.66
N GLY A 352 -20.26 4.31 12.54
CA GLY A 352 -20.26 5.21 13.70
C GLY A 352 -18.90 5.78 14.07
N VAL A 353 -17.87 5.65 13.24
CA VAL A 353 -16.50 6.07 13.57
C VAL A 353 -16.02 7.19 12.65
N ALA A 354 -15.29 8.17 13.21
CA ALA A 354 -14.56 9.19 12.47
C ALA A 354 -13.09 9.25 12.90
N LEU A 355 -12.19 9.48 11.95
CA LEU A 355 -10.74 9.55 12.16
C LEU A 355 -10.16 10.88 11.64
N PRO A 356 -10.51 12.04 12.24
CA PRO A 356 -9.95 13.32 11.83
C PRO A 356 -8.44 13.39 12.07
N HIS A 357 -7.70 13.92 11.10
CA HIS A 357 -6.24 14.05 11.13
C HIS A 357 -5.79 15.21 10.22
N PRO A 358 -4.61 15.83 10.40
CA PRO A 358 -4.07 16.80 9.43
C PRO A 358 -3.53 16.11 8.17
N MET A 359 -3.12 16.84 7.13
CA MET A 359 -2.46 16.23 5.95
C MET A 359 -0.95 15.98 6.14
N GLY A 360 -0.34 16.53 7.20
CA GLY A 360 1.09 16.48 7.41
C GLY A 360 1.51 16.28 8.87
N ARG A 361 2.80 16.06 9.08
CA ARG A 361 3.42 15.89 10.39
C ARG A 361 3.61 17.26 11.04
N MET A 362 2.79 17.54 12.05
CA MET A 362 2.73 18.86 12.69
C MET A 362 2.78 18.76 14.22
N CYS A 363 3.04 17.58 14.76
CA CYS A 363 3.08 17.33 16.20
C CYS A 363 4.51 16.94 16.63
N PRO A 364 4.93 17.30 17.85
CA PRO A 364 6.21 16.84 18.40
C PRO A 364 6.29 15.31 18.59
N ARG A 365 5.12 14.65 18.71
CA ARG A 365 4.97 13.20 18.90
C ARG A 365 3.61 12.75 18.39
N THR A 366 3.51 11.50 17.94
CA THR A 366 2.23 10.92 17.53
C THR A 366 1.30 10.69 18.73
N PHE A 367 0.02 10.97 18.56
CA PHE A 367 -1.01 10.70 19.56
C PHE A 367 -2.39 10.50 18.92
N VAL A 368 -3.29 9.88 19.69
CA VAL A 368 -4.71 9.76 19.36
C VAL A 368 -5.55 10.23 20.55
N ALA A 369 -6.33 11.28 20.36
CA ALA A 369 -7.36 11.71 21.29
C ALA A 369 -8.69 11.05 20.93
N VAL A 370 -9.42 10.54 21.92
CA VAL A 370 -10.64 9.76 21.69
C VAL A 370 -11.82 10.44 22.35
N GLY A 371 -12.84 10.76 21.56
CA GLY A 371 -14.11 11.30 22.02
C GLY A 371 -15.25 10.35 21.71
N LEU A 372 -15.87 9.78 22.74
CA LEU A 372 -17.11 9.01 22.61
C LEU A 372 -18.28 9.95 22.83
N LEU A 373 -19.01 10.26 21.76
CA LEU A 373 -20.07 11.25 21.77
C LEU A 373 -21.25 10.77 22.62
N ASP A 374 -21.90 11.69 23.33
CA ASP A 374 -23.11 11.38 24.08
C ASP A 374 -24.29 11.05 23.14
N GLU A 375 -24.33 11.71 21.98
CA GLU A 375 -25.31 11.50 20.91
C GLU A 375 -24.61 11.43 19.55
N PRO A 376 -25.06 10.58 18.60
CA PRO A 376 -24.44 10.49 17.29
C PRO A 376 -24.52 11.82 16.53
N VAL A 377 -23.37 12.32 16.04
CA VAL A 377 -23.26 13.59 15.31
C VAL A 377 -23.20 13.34 13.81
N LEU A 378 -23.96 14.12 13.03
CA LEU A 378 -23.84 14.10 11.56
C LEU A 378 -22.43 14.56 11.15
N TRP A 379 -21.70 13.70 10.45
CA TRP A 379 -20.29 13.91 10.13
C TRP A 379 -20.07 14.45 8.72
N ASP A 380 -20.88 14.03 7.75
CA ASP A 380 -20.80 14.54 6.39
C ASP A 380 -22.17 14.69 5.71
N GLU A 381 -22.14 15.24 4.50
CA GLU A 381 -23.34 15.56 3.71
C GLU A 381 -24.04 14.30 3.17
N SER A 382 -23.38 13.15 3.17
CA SER A 382 -23.95 11.88 2.71
C SER A 382 -24.91 11.25 3.73
N GLY A 383 -24.91 11.77 4.97
CA GLY A 383 -25.76 11.28 6.05
C GLY A 383 -25.02 10.41 7.08
N GLU A 384 -23.71 10.20 6.92
CA GLU A 384 -22.89 9.44 7.87
C GLU A 384 -22.86 10.12 9.23
N ARG A 385 -22.95 9.31 10.30
CA ARG A 385 -22.95 9.78 11.68
C ARG A 385 -21.79 9.16 12.45
N ALA A 386 -21.16 9.96 13.30
CA ALA A 386 -20.10 9.51 14.20
C ALA A 386 -20.63 9.41 15.64
N GLU A 387 -20.25 8.34 16.31
CA GLU A 387 -20.44 8.05 17.73
C GLU A 387 -19.09 8.03 18.46
N ALA A 388 -18.03 7.62 17.77
CA ALA A 388 -16.65 7.65 18.25
C ALA A 388 -15.76 8.46 17.30
N VAL A 389 -15.03 9.42 17.86
CA VAL A 389 -14.10 10.29 17.12
C VAL A 389 -12.68 10.04 17.62
N PHE A 390 -11.79 9.65 16.71
CA PHE A 390 -10.39 9.40 16.99
C PHE A 390 -9.57 10.50 16.31
N LEU A 391 -9.26 11.57 17.03
CA LEU A 391 -8.43 12.65 16.51
C LEU A 391 -6.97 12.24 16.54
N PHE A 392 -6.38 12.09 15.36
CA PHE A 392 -5.01 11.63 15.19
C PHE A 392 -4.07 12.80 14.90
N GLY A 393 -2.95 12.88 15.61
CA GLY A 393 -1.85 13.81 15.32
C GLY A 393 -0.56 13.09 14.96
N PHE A 394 0.07 13.46 13.84
CA PHE A 394 1.31 12.82 13.37
C PHE A 394 2.56 13.49 13.94
N GLY A 395 3.42 12.68 14.56
CA GLY A 395 4.74 13.08 15.04
C GLY A 395 5.80 13.17 13.94
N GLU A 396 6.70 14.15 14.04
CA GLU A 396 7.85 14.32 13.11
C GLU A 396 8.88 13.17 13.20
N GLY A 397 8.87 12.35 14.26
CA GLY A 397 9.87 11.30 14.51
C GLY A 397 9.45 9.84 14.22
N ASP A 398 8.20 9.61 13.79
CA ASP A 398 7.61 8.25 13.79
C ASP A 398 7.70 7.50 12.45
N GLY A 399 8.34 8.08 11.42
CA GLY A 399 8.80 7.44 10.17
C GLY A 399 8.05 6.18 9.71
N GLU A 400 8.78 5.07 9.60
CA GLU A 400 8.31 3.73 9.16
C GLU A 400 7.31 3.06 10.13
N ARG A 401 7.20 3.50 11.40
CA ARG A 401 6.22 2.93 12.36
C ARG A 401 4.79 3.34 12.05
N PHE A 402 4.64 4.35 11.20
CA PHE A 402 3.38 4.99 10.92
C PHE A 402 2.38 4.08 10.18
N GLU A 403 2.82 3.30 9.21
CA GLU A 403 1.95 2.38 8.47
C GLU A 403 1.42 1.26 9.35
N GLY A 404 2.30 0.66 10.16
CA GLY A 404 1.91 -0.36 11.13
C GLY A 404 0.91 0.20 12.15
N LEU A 405 1.14 1.43 12.62
CA LEU A 405 0.24 2.14 13.51
C LEU A 405 -1.11 2.43 12.86
N PHE A 406 -1.14 3.05 11.68
CA PHE A 406 -2.38 3.41 10.99
C PHE A 406 -3.15 2.17 10.52
N GLY A 407 -2.45 1.14 10.04
CA GLY A 407 -3.05 -0.13 9.64
C GLY A 407 -3.72 -0.85 10.80
N ARG A 408 -3.03 -0.99 11.95
CA ARG A 408 -3.61 -1.58 13.16
C ARG A 408 -4.74 -0.74 13.73
N LEU A 409 -4.59 0.58 13.75
CA LEU A 409 -5.65 1.48 14.18
C LEU A 409 -6.87 1.30 13.28
N SER A 410 -6.69 1.34 11.96
CA SER A 410 -7.76 1.12 10.98
C SER A 410 -8.47 -0.21 11.20
N ALA A 411 -7.73 -1.30 11.46
CA ALA A 411 -8.30 -2.61 11.74
C ALA A 411 -9.16 -2.62 13.02
N PHE A 412 -8.73 -1.91 14.07
CA PHE A 412 -9.54 -1.73 15.27
C PHE A 412 -10.80 -0.91 14.99
N LEU A 413 -10.68 0.18 14.23
CA LEU A 413 -11.79 1.08 13.93
C LEU A 413 -12.86 0.44 13.03
N THR A 414 -12.49 -0.58 12.25
CA THR A 414 -13.42 -1.34 11.40
C THR A 414 -13.93 -2.62 12.06
N ASP A 415 -13.42 -2.99 13.24
CA ASP A 415 -13.96 -4.07 14.07
C ASP A 415 -15.21 -3.58 14.82
N HIS A 416 -16.38 -3.88 14.26
CA HIS A 416 -17.66 -3.50 14.83
C HIS A 416 -17.87 -4.01 16.26
N ASP A 417 -17.39 -5.21 16.60
CA ASP A 417 -17.57 -5.78 17.94
C ASP A 417 -16.67 -5.05 18.95
N ALA A 418 -15.43 -4.74 18.57
CA ALA A 418 -14.49 -4.00 19.41
C ALA A 418 -14.96 -2.56 19.66
N VAL A 419 -15.42 -1.86 18.61
CA VAL A 419 -15.96 -0.50 18.72
C VAL A 419 -17.26 -0.48 19.53
N ALA A 420 -18.17 -1.45 19.32
CA ALA A 420 -19.40 -1.55 20.09
C ALA A 420 -19.13 -1.81 21.59
N ALA A 421 -18.14 -2.65 21.92
CA ALA A 421 -17.71 -2.86 23.29
C ALA A 421 -17.18 -1.56 23.94
N LEU A 422 -16.38 -0.79 23.20
CA LEU A 422 -15.89 0.51 23.64
C LEU A 422 -17.04 1.51 23.89
N LEU A 423 -17.99 1.61 22.96
CA LEU A 423 -19.15 2.50 23.07
C LEU A 423 -20.12 2.09 24.20
N GLY A 424 -20.15 0.81 24.54
CA GLY A 424 -20.96 0.29 25.66
C GLY A 424 -20.34 0.56 27.03
N GLU A 425 -19.02 0.41 27.18
CA GLU A 425 -18.33 0.58 28.46
C GLU A 425 -17.85 2.01 28.72
N ARG A 426 -17.47 2.74 27.67
CA ARG A 426 -17.04 4.15 27.71
C ARG A 426 -15.91 4.47 28.69
N VAL A 427 -15.03 3.51 28.95
CA VAL A 427 -13.85 3.67 29.82
C VAL A 427 -12.56 3.36 29.07
N PHE A 428 -11.46 3.99 29.48
CA PHE A 428 -10.16 3.83 28.84
C PHE A 428 -9.69 2.37 28.83
N ASP A 429 -9.98 1.60 29.89
CA ASP A 429 -9.64 0.18 29.94
C ASP A 429 -10.31 -0.65 28.83
N ALA A 430 -11.51 -0.26 28.38
CA ALA A 430 -12.19 -0.93 27.27
C ALA A 430 -11.47 -0.65 25.94
N LEU A 431 -11.03 0.60 25.73
CA LEU A 431 -10.18 0.98 24.60
C LEU A 431 -8.87 0.21 24.63
N ALA A 432 -8.17 0.19 25.77
CA ALA A 432 -6.91 -0.52 25.93
C ALA A 432 -7.04 -2.02 25.62
N ARG A 433 -8.14 -2.66 26.05
CA ARG A 433 -8.44 -4.07 25.70
C ARG A 433 -8.69 -4.26 24.21
N GLY A 434 -9.39 -3.34 23.55
CA GLY A 434 -9.66 -3.41 22.11
C GLY A 434 -8.42 -3.18 21.25
N LEU A 435 -7.55 -2.26 21.65
CA LEU A 435 -6.28 -1.96 20.97
C LEU A 435 -5.23 -3.07 21.17
N SER A 436 -5.33 -3.78 22.28
CA SER A 436 -4.56 -4.98 22.55
C SER A 436 -5.16 -6.12 21.72
N THR A 437 -4.55 -6.47 20.58
CA THR A 437 -4.79 -7.79 19.94
C THR A 437 -4.74 -8.83 21.05
N PRO A 438 -5.70 -9.77 21.16
CA PRO A 438 -5.84 -10.56 22.37
C PRO A 438 -4.53 -11.24 22.74
N ARG A 439 -3.83 -10.68 23.74
CA ARG A 439 -3.14 -11.50 24.74
C ARG A 439 -4.26 -12.23 25.47
N ARG A 440 -4.86 -13.24 24.84
CA ARG A 440 -5.78 -14.11 25.54
C ARG A 440 -4.95 -14.80 26.61
N GLN A 441 -5.14 -14.31 27.83
CA GLN A 441 -4.67 -14.92 29.06
C GLN A 441 -4.96 -16.42 28.97
N LEU A 442 -3.89 -17.21 28.99
CA LEU A 442 -4.02 -18.64 29.23
C LEU A 442 -4.50 -18.81 30.69
N PRO A 443 -5.51 -19.64 30.96
CA PRO A 443 -5.70 -20.18 32.31
C PRO A 443 -4.51 -21.03 32.76
#